data_AF-K9BXL9-F1
#
_entry.id   AF-K9BXL9-F1
#
_cell.length_a   1.000
_cell.length_b   1.000
_cell.length_c   1.000
_cell.angle_alpha   90.00
_cell.angle_beta   90.00
_cell.angle_gamma   90.00
#
_symmetry.space_group_name_H-M   'P 1'
#
loop_
_entity.id
_entity.type
_entity.pdbx_description
1 polymer ?
#
loop_
_entity_poly.entity_id
_entity_poly.type
_entity_poly.pdbx_seq_one_letter_code
_entity_poly.pdbx_strand_id
1 'polypeptide(L)'
;MRFQRRSITFDAASESELLVLRDRIAVADYRNRIHRSGDVLQQEGLILTLSHDVEFIADKSYVIYLQMSDGSVDLIPVTAGATPNKVLLGRLPNGPLKLNPEDYINTTYIVVSDDTKGSLPYLVAKKEPVGKTSNKITAINYDERYYMNDKDFNELPPDTTPIYIRYDQLDINLARLYQMQRGELPAFGEINFVVEPGVLILSSSAYRDEVKLIYNHWYDKPTYIYNIPAMQEIPAIDTGEFPPDLVVNLIIKGHVVGRGGDGGIAHAAYAPWGENSPEDQYTRTRRNGYAGAPGLLVRHSKVNLIIDGGIVARGGSGGGATPSGISTRYNYAIQGVPGGGGAPFGRVLSYVPVAQEVPQFRAFFENNYIVNKVSDATLTVPGQGYRKQDKDEGTPLSGYGGVWGGVGTAAVSSDTYGWKYHGTEAGLPGPGGPAIIGAPLLSLQIINGGQILQTL
;
A
#
# COMPACT_ATOMS: atom_id res chain seq x y z
N MET A 1 -29.33 6.09 -35.15
CA MET A 1 -28.71 4.88 -34.57
C MET A 1 -29.44 3.65 -35.11
N ARG A 2 -28.78 2.79 -35.89
CA ARG A 2 -29.47 1.78 -36.74
C ARG A 2 -29.55 0.36 -36.17
N PHE A 3 -29.02 0.10 -34.96
CA PHE A 3 -28.97 -1.25 -34.37
C PHE A 3 -29.26 -1.33 -32.85
N GLN A 4 -29.81 -0.28 -32.24
CA GLN A 4 -30.24 -0.33 -30.84
C GLN A 4 -31.60 -1.03 -30.76
N ARG A 5 -31.67 -2.22 -30.16
CA ARG A 5 -32.94 -2.97 -30.03
C ARG A 5 -33.59 -2.89 -28.64
N ARG A 6 -32.83 -2.76 -27.55
CA ARG A 6 -33.39 -2.72 -26.18
C ARG A 6 -32.52 -1.87 -25.25
N SER A 7 -33.17 -1.05 -24.41
CA SER A 7 -32.57 -0.32 -23.30
C SER A 7 -33.13 -0.87 -22.00
N ILE A 8 -32.27 -1.07 -21.00
CA ILE A 8 -32.67 -1.47 -19.66
C ILE A 8 -32.21 -0.43 -18.65
N THR A 9 -32.93 -0.32 -17.54
CA THR A 9 -32.56 0.54 -16.43
C THR A 9 -32.88 -0.18 -15.15
N PHE A 10 -31.92 -0.24 -14.24
CA PHE A 10 -32.04 -0.92 -12.96
C PHE A 10 -31.20 -0.21 -11.91
N ASP A 11 -31.57 -0.40 -10.64
CA ASP A 11 -30.80 0.10 -9.51
C ASP A 11 -29.79 -0.98 -9.11
N ALA A 12 -28.52 -0.62 -9.08
CA ALA A 12 -27.40 -1.49 -8.78
C ALA A 12 -26.80 -1.12 -7.41
N ALA A 13 -26.31 -2.14 -6.69
CA ALA A 13 -25.67 -2.00 -5.39
C ALA A 13 -24.30 -1.29 -5.47
N SER A 14 -23.62 -1.13 -4.34
CA SER A 14 -22.40 -0.32 -4.20
C SER A 14 -21.28 -0.70 -5.18
N GLU A 15 -21.21 -1.96 -5.60
CA GLU A 15 -20.23 -2.48 -6.55
C GLU A 15 -20.36 -1.84 -7.94
N SER A 16 -21.52 -1.25 -8.26
CA SER A 16 -21.73 -0.47 -9.48
C SER A 16 -20.88 0.79 -9.58
N GLU A 17 -20.21 1.21 -8.50
CA GLU A 17 -19.20 2.26 -8.56
C GLU A 17 -18.02 1.89 -9.46
N LEU A 18 -17.67 0.60 -9.53
CA LEU A 18 -16.59 0.07 -10.37
C LEU A 18 -16.94 0.05 -11.86
N LEU A 19 -18.22 0.15 -12.21
CA LEU A 19 -18.67 0.16 -13.60
C LEU A 19 -18.41 1.52 -14.25
N VAL A 20 -17.71 1.50 -15.37
CA VAL A 20 -17.41 2.65 -16.23
C VAL A 20 -18.38 2.68 -17.43
N LEU A 21 -18.56 3.85 -18.01
CA LEU A 21 -19.30 3.97 -19.27
C LEU A 21 -18.64 3.07 -20.33
N ARG A 22 -19.48 2.37 -21.11
CA ARG A 22 -19.07 1.35 -22.11
C ARG A 22 -18.55 0.04 -21.54
N ASP A 23 -18.57 -0.15 -20.22
CA ASP A 23 -18.31 -1.48 -19.68
C ASP A 23 -19.35 -2.47 -20.18
N ARG A 24 -18.84 -3.63 -20.60
CA ARG A 24 -19.69 -4.77 -20.95
C ARG A 24 -20.17 -5.39 -19.66
N ILE A 25 -21.47 -5.28 -19.43
CA ILE A 25 -22.14 -5.94 -18.32
C ILE A 25 -23.05 -7.05 -18.85
N ALA A 26 -23.00 -8.17 -18.14
CA ALA A 26 -23.95 -9.26 -18.27
C ALA A 26 -25.13 -8.94 -17.36
N VAL A 27 -26.31 -8.65 -17.92
CA VAL A 27 -27.50 -8.42 -17.10
C VAL A 27 -28.42 -9.62 -17.21
N ALA A 28 -28.60 -10.30 -16.08
CA ALA A 28 -29.55 -11.38 -15.92
C ALA A 28 -30.99 -10.84 -15.97
N ASP A 29 -31.82 -11.38 -16.86
CA ASP A 29 -33.24 -11.01 -16.95
C ASP A 29 -34.08 -11.91 -16.04
N TYR A 30 -34.44 -11.40 -14.86
CA TYR A 30 -35.29 -12.07 -13.87
C TYR A 30 -36.68 -12.48 -14.39
N ARG A 31 -37.11 -11.99 -15.57
CA ARG A 31 -38.40 -12.38 -16.18
C ARG A 31 -38.34 -13.70 -16.94
N ASN A 32 -37.15 -14.14 -17.34
CA ASN A 32 -36.96 -15.47 -17.87
C ASN A 32 -36.80 -16.42 -16.68
N ARG A 33 -37.66 -17.44 -16.61
CA ARG A 33 -37.73 -18.50 -15.59
C ARG A 33 -36.47 -19.40 -15.55
N ILE A 34 -35.29 -18.84 -15.76
CA ILE A 34 -33.98 -19.49 -15.87
C ILE A 34 -33.12 -19.15 -14.64
N HIS A 35 -33.43 -18.09 -13.88
CA HIS A 35 -32.73 -17.75 -12.65
C HIS A 35 -33.38 -18.45 -11.44
N ARG A 36 -32.57 -19.17 -10.65
CA ARG A 36 -32.99 -19.90 -9.44
C ARG A 36 -32.23 -19.31 -8.25
N SER A 37 -32.91 -18.47 -7.47
CA SER A 37 -32.37 -17.81 -6.30
C SER A 37 -33.26 -18.03 -5.07
N GLY A 38 -32.69 -17.96 -3.88
CA GLY A 38 -33.42 -18.07 -2.64
C GLY A 38 -32.49 -18.13 -1.43
N ASP A 39 -32.98 -18.63 -0.31
CA ASP A 39 -32.19 -18.81 0.91
C ASP A 39 -31.56 -20.21 1.00
N VAL A 40 -30.37 -20.28 1.60
CA VAL A 40 -29.76 -21.54 2.00
C VAL A 40 -30.37 -21.96 3.34
N LEU A 41 -30.98 -23.14 3.38
CA LEU A 41 -31.69 -23.63 4.57
C LEU A 41 -30.79 -24.47 5.49
N GLN A 42 -29.84 -25.21 4.90
CA GLN A 42 -28.97 -26.11 5.66
C GLN A 42 -27.66 -26.37 4.91
N GLN A 43 -26.58 -26.65 5.65
CA GLN A 43 -25.32 -27.13 5.11
C GLN A 43 -24.86 -28.40 5.85
N GLU A 44 -24.50 -29.44 5.07
CA GLU A 44 -23.92 -30.69 5.54
C GLU A 44 -22.60 -30.93 4.77
N GLY A 45 -21.48 -30.42 5.32
CA GLY A 45 -20.20 -30.44 4.63
C GLY A 45 -20.24 -29.64 3.31
N LEU A 46 -20.11 -30.34 2.18
CA LEU A 46 -20.19 -29.75 0.83
C LEU A 46 -21.61 -29.73 0.25
N ILE A 47 -22.59 -30.28 0.96
CA ILE A 47 -23.98 -30.34 0.47
C ILE A 47 -24.76 -29.18 1.05
N LEU A 48 -25.43 -28.40 0.19
CA LEU A 48 -26.39 -27.38 0.61
C LEU A 48 -27.83 -27.84 0.35
N THR A 49 -28.71 -27.60 1.31
CA THR A 49 -30.16 -27.68 1.13
C THR A 49 -30.70 -26.28 0.84
N LEU A 50 -31.36 -26.13 -0.30
CA LEU A 50 -31.85 -24.86 -0.82
C LEU A 50 -33.35 -24.72 -0.60
N SER A 51 -33.82 -23.47 -0.54
CA SER A 51 -35.25 -23.15 -0.40
C SER A 51 -36.10 -23.54 -1.61
N HIS A 52 -35.48 -23.69 -2.79
CA HIS A 52 -36.17 -24.04 -4.04
C HIS A 52 -35.40 -25.11 -4.81
N ASP A 53 -36.14 -25.89 -5.59
CA ASP A 53 -35.56 -26.88 -6.50
C ASP A 53 -34.69 -26.23 -7.59
N VAL A 54 -33.58 -26.90 -7.91
CA VAL A 54 -32.63 -26.52 -8.95
C VAL A 54 -32.55 -27.66 -9.95
N GLU A 55 -32.95 -27.36 -11.19
CA GLU A 55 -32.87 -28.30 -12.29
C GLU A 55 -31.52 -28.14 -13.01
N PHE A 56 -30.75 -29.22 -13.07
CA PHE A 56 -29.48 -29.26 -13.80
C PHE A 56 -29.70 -29.92 -15.16
N ILE A 57 -29.42 -29.18 -16.23
CA ILE A 57 -29.44 -29.74 -17.59
C ILE A 57 -28.13 -30.50 -17.83
N ALA A 58 -28.22 -31.72 -18.35
CA ALA A 58 -27.07 -32.53 -18.76
C ALA A 58 -26.16 -31.75 -19.73
N ASP A 59 -24.84 -31.99 -19.63
CA ASP A 59 -23.79 -31.35 -20.44
C ASP A 59 -23.65 -29.82 -20.26
N LYS A 60 -24.19 -29.24 -19.19
CA LYS A 60 -23.92 -27.85 -18.78
C LYS A 60 -23.22 -27.79 -17.43
N SER A 61 -22.22 -26.91 -17.34
CA SER A 61 -21.58 -26.54 -16.08
C SER A 61 -22.40 -25.48 -15.36
N TYR A 62 -22.41 -25.50 -14.03
CA TYR A 62 -23.13 -24.55 -13.19
C TYR A 62 -22.22 -24.02 -12.08
N VAL A 63 -22.48 -22.78 -11.68
CA VAL A 63 -21.86 -22.13 -10.52
C VAL A 63 -22.93 -21.58 -9.60
N ILE A 64 -22.66 -21.60 -8.29
CA ILE A 64 -23.50 -20.97 -7.28
C ILE A 64 -22.80 -19.73 -6.74
N TYR A 65 -23.53 -18.62 -6.70
CA TYR A 65 -23.16 -17.40 -5.98
C TYR A 65 -23.78 -17.49 -4.60
N LEU A 66 -22.97 -17.46 -3.55
CA LEU A 66 -23.42 -17.36 -2.17
C LEU A 66 -23.15 -15.96 -1.66
N GLN A 67 -24.21 -15.20 -1.42
CA GLN A 67 -24.10 -13.89 -0.78
C GLN A 67 -24.18 -14.08 0.73
N MET A 68 -23.08 -13.76 1.38
CA MET A 68 -22.90 -13.88 2.82
C MET A 68 -23.57 -12.72 3.55
N SER A 69 -23.78 -12.86 4.85
CA SER A 69 -24.42 -11.82 5.67
C SER A 69 -23.58 -10.55 5.82
N ASP A 70 -22.28 -10.61 5.54
CA ASP A 70 -21.37 -9.45 5.53
C ASP A 70 -21.34 -8.73 4.16
N GLY A 71 -22.15 -9.18 3.20
CA GLY A 71 -22.22 -8.63 1.85
C GLY A 71 -21.20 -9.21 0.87
N SER A 72 -20.26 -10.05 1.33
CA SER A 72 -19.33 -10.74 0.44
C SER A 72 -20.05 -11.78 -0.42
N VAL A 73 -19.52 -12.02 -1.63
CA VAL A 73 -20.06 -13.00 -2.57
C VAL A 73 -19.01 -14.06 -2.85
N ASP A 74 -19.35 -15.33 -2.60
CA ASP A 74 -18.49 -16.48 -2.89
C ASP A 74 -19.00 -17.25 -4.11
N LEU A 75 -18.10 -17.51 -5.07
CA LEU A 75 -18.40 -18.22 -6.32
C LEU A 75 -17.84 -19.64 -6.25
N ILE A 76 -18.70 -20.65 -6.37
CA ILE A 76 -18.32 -22.05 -6.22
C ILE A 76 -18.92 -22.89 -7.36
N PRO A 77 -18.14 -23.75 -8.05
CA PRO A 77 -18.68 -24.75 -8.96
C PRO A 77 -19.65 -25.69 -8.25
N VAL A 78 -20.79 -26.00 -8.87
CA VAL A 78 -21.86 -26.75 -8.22
C VAL A 78 -22.41 -27.85 -9.13
N THR A 79 -22.71 -29.00 -8.55
CA THR A 79 -23.37 -30.13 -9.22
C THR A 79 -24.68 -30.51 -8.51
N ALA A 80 -25.53 -31.26 -9.22
CA ALA A 80 -26.78 -31.75 -8.65
C ALA A 80 -26.52 -32.66 -7.43
N GLY A 81 -27.25 -32.42 -6.34
CA GLY A 81 -27.25 -33.29 -5.17
C GLY A 81 -28.25 -34.44 -5.31
N ALA A 82 -28.47 -35.16 -4.20
CA ALA A 82 -29.34 -36.33 -4.17
C ALA A 82 -30.83 -36.04 -4.39
N THR A 83 -31.27 -34.80 -4.13
CA THR A 83 -32.65 -34.33 -4.34
C THR A 83 -32.63 -33.00 -5.12
N PRO A 84 -33.71 -32.61 -5.81
CA PRO A 84 -33.73 -31.39 -6.66
C PRO A 84 -33.39 -30.09 -5.91
N ASN A 85 -33.68 -30.00 -4.61
CA ASN A 85 -33.31 -28.85 -3.77
C ASN A 85 -31.94 -28.99 -3.08
N LYS A 86 -31.18 -30.05 -3.35
CA LYS A 86 -29.85 -30.25 -2.79
C LYS A 86 -28.81 -30.09 -3.88
N VAL A 87 -27.71 -29.42 -3.53
CA VAL A 87 -26.60 -29.19 -4.43
C VAL A 87 -25.27 -29.55 -3.76
N LEU A 88 -24.31 -30.05 -4.55
CA LEU A 88 -22.98 -30.41 -4.10
C LEU A 88 -21.98 -29.35 -4.55
N LEU A 89 -21.30 -28.74 -3.59
CA LEU A 89 -20.27 -27.73 -3.81
C LEU A 89 -18.92 -28.37 -4.18
N GLY A 90 -18.18 -27.76 -5.10
CA GLY A 90 -16.82 -28.16 -5.45
C GLY A 90 -15.78 -27.87 -4.35
N ARG A 91 -16.08 -26.94 -3.44
CA ARG A 91 -15.28 -26.63 -2.24
C ARG A 91 -16.15 -26.06 -1.13
N LEU A 92 -15.61 -26.00 0.08
CA LEU A 92 -16.27 -25.31 1.19
C LEU A 92 -16.37 -23.80 0.90
N PRO A 93 -17.44 -23.12 1.35
CA PRO A 93 -17.53 -21.67 1.30
C PRO A 93 -16.41 -21.00 2.11
N ASN A 94 -16.00 -19.81 1.68
CA ASN A 94 -14.90 -19.05 2.29
C ASN A 94 -15.23 -18.47 3.68
N GLY A 95 -16.49 -18.58 4.11
CA GLY A 95 -16.95 -18.14 5.43
C GLY A 95 -18.15 -18.98 5.91
N PRO A 96 -18.47 -18.93 7.21
CA PRO A 96 -19.61 -19.64 7.76
C PRO A 96 -20.93 -19.10 7.20
N LEU A 97 -21.83 -19.98 6.80
CA LEU A 97 -23.15 -19.60 6.30
C LEU A 97 -24.09 -19.27 7.46
N LYS A 98 -24.96 -18.29 7.25
CA LYS A 98 -25.98 -17.90 8.22
C LYS A 98 -27.33 -18.44 7.78
N LEU A 99 -27.80 -19.45 8.52
CA LEU A 99 -28.88 -20.35 8.11
C LEU A 99 -30.10 -20.32 9.04
N ASN A 100 -30.10 -19.45 10.06
CA ASN A 100 -31.18 -19.41 11.05
C ASN A 100 -32.42 -18.71 10.45
N PRO A 101 -33.57 -19.38 10.31
CA PRO A 101 -34.76 -18.79 9.69
C PRO A 101 -35.29 -17.53 10.41
N GLU A 102 -34.98 -17.38 11.70
CA GLU A 102 -35.42 -16.25 12.53
C GLU A 102 -34.51 -15.01 12.41
N ASP A 103 -33.36 -15.13 11.74
CA ASP A 103 -32.43 -14.01 11.58
C ASP A 103 -32.85 -13.09 10.42
N TYR A 104 -32.73 -11.77 10.61
CA TYR A 104 -33.10 -10.76 9.62
C TYR A 104 -32.23 -10.75 8.36
N ILE A 105 -31.07 -11.43 8.38
CA ILE A 105 -30.10 -11.50 7.28
C ILE A 105 -29.60 -12.94 7.22
N ASN A 106 -30.01 -13.68 6.18
CA ASN A 106 -29.57 -15.05 5.90
C ASN A 106 -28.70 -15.10 4.64
N THR A 107 -27.92 -16.17 4.51
CA THR A 107 -27.15 -16.40 3.28
C THR A 107 -28.10 -16.72 2.14
N THR A 108 -28.10 -15.88 1.11
CA THR A 108 -28.87 -16.09 -0.12
C THR A 108 -27.99 -16.70 -1.21
N TYR A 109 -28.60 -17.46 -2.12
CA TYR A 109 -27.92 -18.08 -3.24
C TYR A 109 -28.51 -17.67 -4.59
N ILE A 110 -27.69 -17.77 -5.64
CA ILE A 110 -28.12 -17.77 -7.04
C ILE A 110 -27.35 -18.87 -7.77
N VAL A 111 -28.05 -19.85 -8.37
CA VAL A 111 -27.42 -20.84 -9.26
C VAL A 111 -27.57 -20.38 -10.71
N VAL A 112 -26.48 -20.39 -11.46
CA VAL A 112 -26.48 -20.08 -12.89
C VAL A 112 -25.71 -21.14 -13.68
N SER A 113 -26.12 -21.35 -14.93
CA SER A 113 -25.29 -22.11 -15.87
C SER A 113 -24.07 -21.27 -16.26
N ASP A 114 -22.90 -21.90 -16.24
CA ASP A 114 -21.61 -21.36 -16.70
C ASP A 114 -21.59 -21.12 -18.23
N ASP A 115 -22.62 -21.61 -18.94
CA ASP A 115 -22.79 -21.34 -20.36
C ASP A 115 -23.29 -19.90 -20.57
N THR A 116 -22.33 -18.98 -20.80
CA THR A 116 -22.52 -17.54 -21.05
C THR A 116 -23.43 -17.19 -22.24
N LYS A 117 -23.91 -18.18 -23.00
CA LYS A 117 -24.79 -18.01 -24.17
C LYS A 117 -26.19 -17.46 -23.86
N GLY A 118 -26.63 -17.46 -22.61
CA GLY A 118 -27.92 -16.89 -22.18
C GLY A 118 -27.87 -15.47 -21.64
N SER A 119 -26.69 -14.91 -21.37
CA SER A 119 -26.56 -13.54 -20.90
C SER A 119 -26.56 -12.59 -22.09
N LEU A 120 -27.60 -11.77 -22.20
CA LEU A 120 -27.61 -10.69 -23.19
C LEU A 120 -26.56 -9.67 -22.78
N PRO A 121 -25.52 -9.41 -23.60
CA PRO A 121 -24.53 -8.40 -23.26
C PRO A 121 -25.15 -7.01 -23.39
N TYR A 122 -24.92 -6.16 -22.39
CA TYR A 122 -25.30 -4.76 -22.41
C TYR A 122 -24.06 -3.89 -22.20
N LEU A 123 -24.06 -2.69 -22.80
CA LEU A 123 -23.07 -1.65 -22.51
C LEU A 123 -23.67 -0.64 -21.56
N VAL A 124 -22.93 -0.28 -20.51
CA VAL A 124 -23.31 0.82 -19.61
C VAL A 124 -23.34 2.13 -20.38
N ALA A 125 -24.53 2.69 -20.56
CA ALA A 125 -24.76 3.93 -21.30
C ALA A 125 -24.86 5.15 -20.38
N LYS A 126 -25.34 4.96 -19.14
CA LYS A 126 -25.48 6.03 -18.15
C LYS A 126 -25.41 5.46 -16.73
N LYS A 127 -24.81 6.22 -15.82
CA LYS A 127 -24.77 5.94 -14.37
C LYS A 127 -25.21 7.20 -13.62
N GLU A 128 -26.21 7.08 -12.76
CA GLU A 128 -26.72 8.19 -11.94
C GLU A 128 -26.87 7.75 -10.48
N PRO A 129 -26.36 8.48 -9.50
CA PRO A 129 -26.52 8.13 -8.09
C PRO A 129 -27.99 8.33 -7.67
N VAL A 130 -28.57 7.33 -6.97
CA VAL A 130 -29.95 7.39 -6.45
C VAL A 130 -30.00 7.35 -4.92
N GLY A 131 -28.96 6.84 -4.26
CA GLY A 131 -28.82 6.83 -2.80
C GLY A 131 -27.36 6.88 -2.35
N LYS A 132 -27.12 6.69 -1.04
CA LYS A 132 -25.76 6.66 -0.46
C LYS A 132 -24.93 5.44 -0.87
N THR A 133 -25.57 4.38 -1.34
CA THR A 133 -24.93 3.08 -1.64
C THR A 133 -25.47 2.43 -2.92
N SER A 134 -26.21 3.17 -3.74
CA SER A 134 -26.83 2.63 -4.96
C SER A 134 -26.80 3.61 -6.12
N ASN A 135 -26.56 3.05 -7.31
CA ASN A 135 -26.55 3.79 -8.57
C ASN A 135 -27.62 3.23 -9.49
N LYS A 136 -28.32 4.11 -10.20
CA LYS A 136 -29.16 3.75 -11.33
C LYS A 136 -28.31 3.62 -12.58
N ILE A 137 -28.32 2.44 -13.16
CA ILE A 137 -27.56 2.10 -14.37
C ILE A 137 -28.53 1.98 -15.53
N THR A 138 -28.29 2.74 -16.59
CA THR A 138 -28.94 2.54 -17.89
C THR A 138 -27.95 1.82 -18.81
N ALA A 139 -28.37 0.68 -19.36
CA ALA A 139 -27.53 -0.11 -20.24
C ALA A 139 -28.27 -0.47 -21.54
N ILE A 140 -27.54 -0.55 -22.65
CA ILE A 140 -28.10 -0.80 -23.98
C ILE A 140 -27.59 -2.11 -24.56
N ASN A 141 -28.49 -2.92 -25.11
CA ASN A 141 -28.12 -4.16 -25.79
C ASN A 141 -27.59 -3.85 -27.19
N TYR A 142 -26.59 -4.63 -27.62
CA TYR A 142 -25.96 -4.51 -28.94
C TYR A 142 -25.96 -5.86 -29.67
N ASP A 143 -26.05 -5.80 -31.01
CA ASP A 143 -25.92 -6.94 -31.91
C ASP A 143 -24.43 -7.21 -32.18
N GLU A 144 -24.03 -8.46 -32.43
CA GLU A 144 -22.63 -8.84 -32.73
C GLU A 144 -22.05 -8.06 -33.92
N ARG A 145 -22.90 -7.61 -34.85
CA ARG A 145 -22.51 -6.75 -35.99
C ARG A 145 -22.04 -5.35 -35.59
N TYR A 146 -22.26 -4.94 -34.34
CA TYR A 146 -21.72 -3.69 -33.80
C TYR A 146 -20.18 -3.65 -33.85
N TYR A 147 -19.53 -4.82 -33.73
CA TYR A 147 -18.07 -4.96 -33.74
C TYR A 147 -17.49 -5.45 -35.07
N MET A 148 -18.30 -5.66 -36.11
CA MET A 148 -17.79 -6.15 -37.41
C MET A 148 -16.78 -5.19 -38.05
N ASN A 149 -16.85 -3.90 -37.69
CA ASN A 149 -15.92 -2.88 -38.15
C ASN A 149 -15.01 -2.35 -37.02
N ASP A 150 -15.01 -2.95 -35.82
CA ASP A 150 -14.17 -2.46 -34.72
C ASP A 150 -12.68 -2.73 -34.97
N LYS A 151 -12.38 -3.78 -35.76
CA LYS A 151 -11.02 -4.01 -36.27
C LYS A 151 -10.62 -3.07 -37.40
N ASP A 152 -11.58 -2.36 -38.02
CA ASP A 152 -11.30 -1.31 -39.01
C ASP A 152 -10.89 0.01 -38.31
N PHE A 153 -11.02 0.10 -36.98
CA PHE A 153 -10.64 1.25 -36.15
C PHE A 153 -9.30 1.06 -35.40
N ASN A 154 -8.39 0.23 -35.93
CA ASN A 154 -7.04 0.07 -35.38
C ASN A 154 -6.11 1.29 -35.57
N GLU A 155 -6.61 2.37 -36.17
CA GLU A 155 -5.86 3.62 -36.40
C GLU A 155 -6.59 4.85 -35.85
N LEU A 156 -7.32 4.72 -34.73
CA LEU A 156 -7.62 5.94 -33.97
C LEU A 156 -6.31 6.43 -33.35
N PRO A 157 -5.95 7.71 -33.52
CA PRO A 157 -4.83 8.27 -32.79
C PRO A 157 -5.06 8.03 -31.28
N PRO A 158 -3.98 7.89 -30.48
CA PRO A 158 -4.09 7.72 -29.05
C PRO A 158 -5.06 8.75 -28.47
N ASP A 159 -5.92 8.33 -27.55
CA ASP A 159 -6.74 9.29 -26.82
C ASP A 159 -5.79 10.28 -26.12
N THR A 160 -5.74 11.50 -26.64
CA THR A 160 -4.85 12.56 -26.15
C THR A 160 -5.42 13.29 -24.95
N THR A 161 -6.68 13.00 -24.57
CA THR A 161 -7.26 13.63 -23.37
C THR A 161 -6.41 13.27 -22.15
N PRO A 162 -6.15 14.22 -21.24
CA PRO A 162 -5.33 13.92 -20.08
C PRO A 162 -6.00 12.94 -19.12
N ILE A 163 -5.21 12.03 -18.58
CA ILE A 163 -5.56 11.21 -17.42
C ILE A 163 -5.29 12.04 -16.16
N TYR A 164 -6.37 12.39 -15.45
CA TYR A 164 -6.29 13.19 -14.22
C TYR A 164 -6.21 12.28 -12.99
N ILE A 165 -5.19 12.49 -12.17
CA ILE A 165 -5.05 11.89 -10.84
C ILE A 165 -5.58 12.92 -9.83
N ARG A 166 -6.73 12.60 -9.22
CA ARG A 166 -7.57 13.57 -8.48
C ARG A 166 -7.63 13.37 -6.97
N TYR A 167 -7.10 12.26 -6.48
CA TYR A 167 -7.14 11.89 -5.07
C TYR A 167 -5.76 11.51 -4.60
N ASP A 168 -5.55 11.56 -3.29
CA ASP A 168 -4.34 11.05 -2.68
C ASP A 168 -4.19 9.56 -2.97
N GLN A 169 -2.99 9.14 -3.33
CA GLN A 169 -2.70 7.77 -3.77
C GLN A 169 -1.33 7.32 -3.26
N LEU A 170 -1.14 6.01 -3.21
CA LEU A 170 0.15 5.40 -2.95
C LEU A 170 0.67 4.72 -4.23
N ASP A 171 1.99 4.77 -4.42
CA ASP A 171 2.74 3.91 -5.35
C ASP A 171 2.13 3.80 -6.76
N ILE A 172 2.00 4.92 -7.47
CA ILE A 172 1.38 4.91 -8.79
C ILE A 172 2.36 4.38 -9.84
N ASN A 173 1.89 3.45 -10.68
CA ASN A 173 2.55 3.11 -11.93
C ASN A 173 1.76 3.70 -13.12
N LEU A 174 2.35 4.62 -13.90
CA LEU A 174 1.63 5.34 -14.95
C LEU A 174 1.21 4.43 -16.12
N ALA A 175 2.08 3.52 -16.58
CA ALA A 175 1.74 2.57 -17.63
C ALA A 175 0.56 1.68 -17.22
N ARG A 176 0.57 1.18 -15.97
CA ARG A 176 -0.56 0.40 -15.43
C ARG A 176 -1.82 1.24 -15.25
N LEU A 177 -1.69 2.49 -14.81
CA LEU A 177 -2.82 3.41 -14.68
C LEU A 177 -3.49 3.65 -16.05
N TYR A 178 -2.69 3.85 -17.10
CA TYR A 178 -3.23 3.93 -18.46
C TYR A 178 -3.95 2.64 -18.83
N GLN A 179 -3.33 1.48 -18.60
CA GLN A 179 -3.93 0.19 -18.93
C GLN A 179 -5.26 -0.05 -18.25
N MET A 180 -5.38 0.35 -16.98
CA MET A 180 -6.62 0.25 -16.22
C MET A 180 -7.72 1.18 -16.74
N GLN A 181 -7.37 2.38 -17.22
CA GLN A 181 -8.38 3.35 -17.68
C GLN A 181 -8.73 3.24 -19.17
N ARG A 182 -7.78 2.76 -20.00
CA ARG A 182 -7.85 2.85 -21.46
C ARG A 182 -7.47 1.56 -22.20
N GLY A 183 -7.04 0.52 -21.49
CA GLY A 183 -6.64 -0.75 -22.10
C GLY A 183 -5.22 -0.73 -22.67
N GLU A 184 -4.97 -1.42 -23.76
CA GLU A 184 -3.61 -1.61 -24.29
C GLU A 184 -2.85 -0.31 -24.56
N LEU A 185 -1.54 -0.32 -24.31
CA LEU A 185 -0.68 0.83 -24.52
C LEU A 185 -0.55 1.13 -26.03
N PRO A 186 -0.79 2.37 -26.48
CA PRO A 186 -0.57 2.76 -27.87
C PRO A 186 0.90 2.62 -28.26
N ALA A 187 1.15 2.17 -29.49
CA ALA A 187 2.52 1.98 -29.99
C ALA A 187 3.29 3.29 -30.22
N PHE A 188 2.58 4.38 -30.55
CA PHE A 188 3.14 5.69 -30.86
C PHE A 188 2.20 6.82 -30.42
N GLY A 189 2.70 8.06 -30.44
CA GLY A 189 1.93 9.28 -30.14
C GLY A 189 2.21 9.83 -28.75
N GLU A 190 1.25 10.51 -28.14
CA GLU A 190 1.44 11.21 -26.86
C GLU A 190 0.36 10.85 -25.84
N ILE A 191 0.76 10.69 -24.58
CA ILE A 191 -0.12 10.46 -23.43
C ILE A 191 0.14 11.52 -22.38
N ASN A 192 -0.93 12.08 -21.83
CA ASN A 192 -0.86 13.13 -20.82
C ASN A 192 -1.39 12.61 -19.48
N PHE A 193 -0.57 12.73 -18.42
CA PHE A 193 -0.97 12.50 -17.03
C PHE A 193 -0.89 13.82 -16.28
N VAL A 194 -1.91 14.11 -15.47
CA VAL A 194 -1.98 15.34 -14.66
C VAL A 194 -2.26 14.96 -13.23
N VAL A 195 -1.32 15.24 -12.33
CA VAL A 195 -1.54 15.22 -10.88
C VAL A 195 -2.17 16.55 -10.51
N GLU A 196 -3.44 16.54 -10.08
CA GLU A 196 -4.20 17.76 -9.83
C GLU A 196 -3.69 18.54 -8.60
N PRO A 197 -3.95 19.86 -8.54
CA PRO A 197 -3.63 20.66 -7.35
C PRO A 197 -4.28 20.08 -6.09
N GLY A 198 -3.52 20.04 -4.98
CA GLY A 198 -4.01 19.51 -3.71
C GLY A 198 -3.91 17.99 -3.56
N VAL A 199 -3.52 17.26 -4.61
CA VAL A 199 -3.31 15.81 -4.56
C VAL A 199 -1.93 15.47 -4.03
N LEU A 200 -1.84 14.50 -3.11
CA LEU A 200 -0.60 13.90 -2.64
C LEU A 200 -0.46 12.46 -3.16
N ILE A 201 0.61 12.22 -3.93
CA ILE A 201 1.05 10.87 -4.26
C ILE A 201 2.26 10.55 -3.39
N LEU A 202 2.17 9.46 -2.64
CA LEU A 202 3.15 9.10 -1.64
C LEU A 202 3.70 7.70 -1.90
N SER A 203 4.97 7.49 -1.60
CA SER A 203 5.51 6.13 -1.52
C SER A 203 5.09 5.44 -0.22
N SER A 204 4.78 4.16 -0.30
CA SER A 204 4.47 3.33 0.88
C SER A 204 5.73 2.84 1.60
N SER A 205 6.89 2.83 0.94
CA SER A 205 8.10 2.14 1.41
C SER A 205 9.41 2.82 1.03
N ALA A 206 10.32 2.89 2.00
CA ALA A 206 11.70 3.35 1.85
C ALA A 206 12.66 2.19 2.13
N TYR A 207 13.81 2.20 1.47
CA TYR A 207 14.79 1.12 1.59
C TYR A 207 15.26 0.91 3.03
N ARG A 208 15.25 -0.34 3.47
CA ARG A 208 15.90 -0.78 4.70
C ARG A 208 16.38 -2.21 4.55
N ASP A 209 17.61 -2.51 4.97
CA ASP A 209 18.10 -3.88 5.07
C ASP A 209 17.37 -4.66 6.18
N GLU A 210 17.47 -5.98 6.15
CA GLU A 210 17.03 -6.79 7.29
C GLU A 210 17.92 -6.46 8.50
N VAL A 211 17.29 -6.12 9.61
CA VAL A 211 18.01 -5.73 10.82
C VAL A 211 17.52 -6.48 12.05
N LYS A 212 18.45 -6.69 12.98
CA LYS A 212 18.20 -7.35 14.26
C LYS A 212 18.31 -6.34 15.38
N LEU A 213 17.25 -6.18 16.16
CA LEU A 213 17.32 -5.48 17.44
C LEU A 213 17.77 -6.47 18.50
N ILE A 214 18.99 -6.28 18.99
CA ILE A 214 19.61 -7.14 20.00
C ILE A 214 19.56 -6.41 21.34
N TYR A 215 19.04 -7.13 22.32
CA TYR A 215 18.77 -6.66 23.66
C TYR A 215 19.37 -7.64 24.68
N ASN A 216 20.57 -7.33 25.13
CA ASN A 216 21.32 -8.06 26.15
C ASN A 216 21.77 -7.08 27.24
N HIS A 217 21.23 -7.24 28.45
CA HIS A 217 21.37 -6.30 29.56
C HIS A 217 22.57 -6.60 30.48
N TRP A 218 22.84 -7.88 30.75
CA TRP A 218 23.84 -8.34 31.71
C TRP A 218 24.29 -9.77 31.39
N TYR A 219 25.47 -10.20 31.86
CA TYR A 219 26.07 -11.50 31.50
C TYR A 219 25.21 -12.73 31.82
N ASP A 220 24.28 -12.65 32.77
CA ASP A 220 23.45 -13.76 33.25
C ASP A 220 21.99 -13.67 32.77
N LYS A 221 21.65 -12.68 31.95
CA LYS A 221 20.29 -12.45 31.46
C LYS A 221 20.09 -12.99 30.05
N PRO A 222 18.86 -13.43 29.72
CA PRO A 222 18.55 -13.85 28.36
C PRO A 222 18.73 -12.69 27.38
N THR A 223 19.28 -13.00 26.22
CA THR A 223 19.34 -12.08 25.08
C THR A 223 18.03 -12.17 24.31
N TYR A 224 17.41 -11.02 24.04
CA TYR A 224 16.24 -10.91 23.17
C TYR A 224 16.67 -10.38 21.81
N ILE A 225 16.17 -11.01 20.74
CA ILE A 225 16.45 -10.61 19.36
C ILE A 225 15.12 -10.43 18.64
N TYR A 226 14.87 -9.22 18.14
CA TYR A 226 13.73 -8.93 17.27
C TYR A 226 14.24 -8.77 15.84
N ASN A 227 13.74 -9.60 14.93
CA ASN A 227 14.06 -9.49 13.51
C ASN A 227 13.08 -8.51 12.85
N ILE A 228 13.62 -7.46 12.22
CA ILE A 228 12.84 -6.52 11.44
C ILE A 228 13.09 -6.85 9.96
N PRO A 229 12.05 -7.29 9.21
CA PRO A 229 12.22 -7.72 7.82
C PRO A 229 12.74 -6.58 6.95
N ALA A 230 13.46 -6.89 5.87
CA ALA A 230 13.89 -5.85 4.93
C ALA A 230 12.69 -5.13 4.28
N MET A 231 12.88 -3.88 3.88
CA MET A 231 11.93 -3.11 3.07
C MET A 231 12.55 -2.72 1.74
N GLN A 232 11.81 -2.94 0.66
CA GLN A 232 12.23 -2.51 -0.68
C GLN A 232 11.91 -1.03 -0.87
N GLU A 233 12.72 -0.33 -1.65
CA GLU A 233 12.43 1.04 -2.05
C GLU A 233 11.30 1.05 -3.08
N ILE A 234 10.25 1.81 -2.82
CA ILE A 234 9.16 2.04 -3.77
C ILE A 234 9.08 3.54 -4.03
N PRO A 235 9.17 4.02 -5.28
CA PRO A 235 8.97 5.43 -5.59
C PRO A 235 7.48 5.81 -5.47
N ALA A 236 7.17 7.09 -5.21
CA ALA A 236 5.78 7.52 -5.16
C ALA A 236 5.09 7.40 -6.53
N ILE A 237 5.81 7.72 -7.61
CA ILE A 237 5.43 7.40 -8.99
C ILE A 237 6.54 6.60 -9.66
N ASP A 238 6.18 5.49 -10.27
CA ASP A 238 6.96 4.79 -11.31
C ASP A 238 6.30 5.09 -12.67
N THR A 239 7.05 5.57 -13.66
CA THR A 239 6.48 5.76 -15.00
C THR A 239 6.01 4.42 -15.58
N GLY A 240 6.66 3.31 -15.22
CA GLY A 240 6.47 2.04 -15.89
C GLY A 240 7.12 2.02 -17.27
N GLU A 241 6.95 0.88 -17.94
CA GLU A 241 7.49 0.64 -19.28
C GLU A 241 6.44 0.97 -20.33
N PHE A 242 6.78 1.87 -21.25
CA PHE A 242 5.95 2.25 -22.38
C PHE A 242 6.61 1.81 -23.70
N PRO A 243 5.83 1.63 -24.78
CA PRO A 243 6.38 1.48 -26.11
C PRO A 243 7.39 2.60 -26.47
N PRO A 244 8.49 2.28 -27.16
CA PRO A 244 9.63 3.19 -27.34
C PRO A 244 9.30 4.45 -28.14
N ASP A 245 8.23 4.43 -28.95
CA ASP A 245 7.81 5.54 -29.79
C ASP A 245 6.69 6.40 -29.19
N LEU A 246 6.29 6.09 -27.97
CA LEU A 246 5.32 6.85 -27.22
C LEU A 246 5.99 7.96 -26.42
N VAL A 247 5.42 9.16 -26.42
CA VAL A 247 5.83 10.27 -25.57
C VAL A 247 4.87 10.35 -24.38
N VAL A 248 5.44 10.45 -23.17
CA VAL A 248 4.68 10.52 -21.92
C VAL A 248 4.88 11.89 -21.30
N ASN A 249 3.82 12.67 -21.25
CA ASN A 249 3.80 13.99 -20.61
C ASN A 249 3.23 13.83 -19.19
N LEU A 250 4.06 14.05 -18.17
CA LEU A 250 3.66 14.03 -16.77
C LEU A 250 3.65 15.47 -16.23
N ILE A 251 2.47 15.95 -15.84
CA ILE A 251 2.27 17.29 -15.30
C ILE A 251 1.95 17.18 -13.81
N ILE A 252 2.81 17.73 -12.96
CA ILE A 252 2.69 17.68 -11.50
C ILE A 252 2.22 19.03 -10.97
N LYS A 253 0.94 19.12 -10.59
CA LYS A 253 0.37 20.29 -9.89
C LYS A 253 0.13 20.06 -8.40
N GLY A 254 0.06 18.78 -8.00
CA GLY A 254 0.04 18.34 -6.60
C GLY A 254 1.45 18.06 -6.05
N HIS A 255 1.54 17.15 -5.08
CA HIS A 255 2.79 16.74 -4.45
C HIS A 255 3.06 15.26 -4.70
N VAL A 256 4.30 14.93 -5.07
CA VAL A 256 4.79 13.58 -5.30
C VAL A 256 6.00 13.37 -4.41
N VAL A 257 5.83 12.60 -3.33
CA VAL A 257 6.80 12.57 -2.23
C VAL A 257 7.14 11.12 -1.87
N GLY A 258 8.42 10.78 -1.93
CA GLY A 258 8.88 9.48 -1.45
C GLY A 258 8.72 9.35 0.08
N ARG A 259 8.54 8.14 0.60
CA ARG A 259 8.47 7.89 2.05
C ARG A 259 9.76 8.32 2.73
N GLY A 260 9.66 8.91 3.93
CA GLY A 260 10.82 9.20 4.75
C GLY A 260 11.52 7.94 5.28
N GLY A 261 12.82 8.03 5.44
CA GLY A 261 13.66 6.94 5.92
C GLY A 261 13.46 6.67 7.40
N ASP A 262 13.64 5.40 7.79
CA ASP A 262 13.61 5.01 9.20
C ASP A 262 14.82 5.58 9.96
N GLY A 263 14.60 5.94 11.23
CA GLY A 263 15.65 6.38 12.13
C GLY A 263 16.65 5.26 12.44
N GLY A 264 17.87 5.66 12.78
CA GLY A 264 18.93 4.73 13.14
C GLY A 264 18.58 3.89 14.36
N ILE A 265 19.25 2.74 14.47
CA ILE A 265 18.92 1.71 15.46
C ILE A 265 19.74 1.88 16.74
N ALA A 266 19.06 1.77 17.88
CA ALA A 266 19.69 1.73 19.18
C ALA A 266 19.65 0.31 19.78
N HIS A 267 20.73 -0.43 19.59
CA HIS A 267 20.93 -1.73 20.23
C HIS A 267 21.32 -1.59 21.72
N ALA A 268 21.11 -2.66 22.49
CA ALA A 268 21.72 -2.87 23.81
C ALA A 268 22.47 -4.21 23.80
N ALA A 269 23.80 -4.18 23.80
CA ALA A 269 24.61 -5.39 23.93
C ALA A 269 25.56 -5.26 25.13
N TYR A 270 25.34 -6.09 26.14
CA TYR A 270 26.31 -6.30 27.22
C TYR A 270 27.38 -7.27 26.76
N ALA A 271 28.61 -6.80 26.66
CA ALA A 271 29.79 -7.64 26.49
C ALA A 271 30.76 -7.38 27.67
N PRO A 272 31.19 -8.42 28.40
CA PRO A 272 32.31 -8.30 29.34
C PRO A 272 33.53 -7.67 28.64
N TRP A 273 34.28 -6.85 29.36
CA TRP A 273 35.42 -6.10 28.81
C TRP A 273 36.39 -7.01 28.03
N GLY A 274 36.51 -6.77 26.72
CA GLY A 274 37.43 -7.50 25.84
C GLY A 274 36.83 -8.69 25.09
N GLU A 275 35.57 -9.04 25.34
CA GLU A 275 34.86 -10.05 24.54
C GLU A 275 34.22 -9.42 23.30
N ASN A 276 34.54 -9.96 22.12
CA ASN A 276 33.95 -9.57 20.84
C ASN A 276 32.98 -10.66 20.39
N SER A 277 31.79 -10.72 21.00
CA SER A 277 30.75 -11.61 20.48
C SER A 277 30.28 -11.14 19.09
N PRO A 278 29.75 -12.04 18.25
CA PRO A 278 29.17 -11.67 16.96
C PRO A 278 28.06 -10.62 17.10
N GLU A 279 27.26 -10.69 18.16
CA GLU A 279 26.21 -9.72 18.49
C GLU A 279 26.81 -8.36 18.82
N ASP A 280 27.87 -8.32 19.62
CA ASP A 280 28.53 -7.06 19.96
C ASP A 280 29.08 -6.38 18.69
N GLN A 281 29.82 -7.11 17.84
CA GLN A 281 30.30 -6.61 16.55
C GLN A 281 29.16 -6.11 15.63
N TYR A 282 28.03 -6.82 15.61
CA TYR A 282 26.84 -6.43 14.86
C TYR A 282 26.31 -5.07 15.33
N THR A 283 26.22 -4.87 16.64
CA THR A 283 25.69 -3.61 17.21
C THR A 283 26.61 -2.40 17.06
N ARG A 284 27.92 -2.61 16.88
CA ARG A 284 28.89 -1.51 16.70
C ARG A 284 28.78 -0.80 15.34
N THR A 285 28.21 -1.46 14.33
CA THR A 285 28.28 -1.02 12.92
C THR A 285 26.95 -0.50 12.35
N ARG A 286 25.83 -0.70 13.03
CA ARG A 286 24.48 -0.34 12.52
C ARG A 286 23.79 0.72 13.38
N ARG A 287 24.13 1.99 13.12
CA ARG A 287 23.61 3.16 13.86
C ARG A 287 23.02 4.24 12.96
N ASN A 288 23.36 4.21 11.69
CA ASN A 288 22.98 5.26 10.76
C ASN A 288 21.48 5.22 10.52
N GLY A 289 20.90 6.39 10.26
CA GLY A 289 19.55 6.46 9.72
C GLY A 289 19.47 5.86 8.32
N TYR A 290 18.26 5.67 7.83
CA TYR A 290 17.99 5.17 6.48
C TYR A 290 17.62 6.31 5.53
N ALA A 291 17.90 6.13 4.24
CA ALA A 291 17.49 7.07 3.21
C ALA A 291 15.96 7.09 3.09
N GLY A 292 15.38 8.25 2.78
CA GLY A 292 14.02 8.29 2.26
C GLY A 292 13.95 7.78 0.83
N ALA A 293 12.77 7.37 0.37
CA ALA A 293 12.51 6.91 -1.00
C ALA A 293 12.47 8.10 -1.99
N PRO A 294 12.71 7.89 -3.29
CA PRO A 294 12.50 8.89 -4.33
C PRO A 294 11.01 9.19 -4.54
N GLY A 295 10.72 10.40 -5.05
CA GLY A 295 9.37 10.76 -5.48
C GLY A 295 9.02 10.15 -6.83
N LEU A 296 9.98 10.10 -7.76
CA LEU A 296 9.75 9.65 -9.13
C LEU A 296 10.85 8.70 -9.60
N LEU A 297 10.43 7.57 -10.18
CA LEU A 297 11.27 6.67 -10.96
C LEU A 297 10.87 6.75 -12.44
N VAL A 298 11.82 7.14 -13.28
CA VAL A 298 11.67 7.23 -14.72
C VAL A 298 12.25 5.96 -15.35
N ARG A 299 11.41 5.13 -15.95
CA ARG A 299 11.85 3.94 -16.70
C ARG A 299 11.84 4.16 -18.21
N HIS A 300 11.08 5.15 -18.67
CA HIS A 300 10.91 5.45 -20.10
C HIS A 300 11.70 6.67 -20.52
N SER A 301 12.37 6.60 -21.68
CA SER A 301 13.30 7.66 -22.14
C SER A 301 12.61 8.86 -22.77
N LYS A 302 11.34 8.72 -23.19
CA LYS A 302 10.54 9.81 -23.80
C LYS A 302 9.52 10.40 -22.82
N VAL A 303 9.97 10.70 -21.60
CA VAL A 303 9.14 11.35 -20.58
C VAL A 303 9.43 12.85 -20.54
N ASN A 304 8.40 13.66 -20.80
CA ASN A 304 8.40 15.09 -20.52
C ASN A 304 7.81 15.32 -19.13
N LEU A 305 8.59 15.90 -18.22
CA LEU A 305 8.13 16.25 -16.88
C LEU A 305 7.90 17.76 -16.77
N ILE A 306 6.70 18.15 -16.40
CA ILE A 306 6.34 19.54 -16.10
C ILE A 306 5.91 19.60 -14.64
N ILE A 307 6.63 20.36 -13.81
CA ILE A 307 6.24 20.64 -12.42
C ILE A 307 5.62 22.03 -12.38
N ASP A 308 4.29 22.08 -12.30
CA ASP A 308 3.46 23.28 -12.44
C ASP A 308 2.83 23.63 -11.08
N GLY A 309 3.57 24.37 -10.25
CA GLY A 309 3.19 24.70 -8.86
C GLY A 309 3.22 23.53 -7.88
N GLY A 310 3.47 22.31 -8.36
CA GLY A 310 3.59 21.11 -7.54
C GLY A 310 4.98 20.87 -6.94
N ILE A 311 5.14 19.76 -6.22
CA ILE A 311 6.42 19.35 -5.61
C ILE A 311 6.73 17.92 -6.02
N VAL A 312 7.97 17.66 -6.45
CA VAL A 312 8.52 16.30 -6.54
C VAL A 312 9.66 16.19 -5.53
N ALA A 313 9.55 15.29 -4.55
CA ALA A 313 10.48 15.24 -3.43
C ALA A 313 10.94 13.82 -3.10
N ARG A 314 12.21 13.68 -2.73
CA ARG A 314 12.66 12.52 -1.97
C ARG A 314 12.09 12.60 -0.57
N GLY A 315 11.79 11.47 0.06
CA GLY A 315 11.54 11.45 1.50
C GLY A 315 12.78 11.93 2.26
N GLY A 316 12.57 12.60 3.39
CA GLY A 316 13.63 12.97 4.30
C GLY A 316 14.31 11.73 4.88
N SER A 317 15.62 11.81 5.13
CA SER A 317 16.35 10.67 5.70
C SER A 317 16.15 10.56 7.22
N GLY A 318 16.31 9.36 7.77
CA GLY A 318 16.24 9.14 9.21
C GLY A 318 17.44 9.75 9.95
N GLY A 319 17.23 10.11 11.21
CA GLY A 319 18.30 10.59 12.08
C GLY A 319 19.21 9.45 12.55
N GLY A 320 20.45 9.77 12.93
CA GLY A 320 21.38 8.79 13.50
C GLY A 320 21.01 8.37 14.93
N ALA A 321 21.29 7.12 15.30
CA ALA A 321 21.16 6.64 16.67
C ALA A 321 22.41 6.92 17.51
N THR A 322 22.22 7.06 18.82
CA THR A 322 23.36 7.23 19.72
C THR A 322 24.14 5.91 19.86
N PRO A 323 25.42 6.00 20.26
CA PRO A 323 26.14 4.85 20.78
C PRO A 323 25.37 4.12 21.89
N SER A 324 25.66 2.84 22.09
CA SER A 324 25.35 2.04 23.27
C SER A 324 26.56 2.09 24.20
N GLY A 325 26.36 1.71 25.46
CA GLY A 325 27.45 1.74 26.43
C GLY A 325 27.25 0.80 27.60
N ILE A 326 28.12 0.95 28.60
CA ILE A 326 27.97 0.35 29.92
C ILE A 326 27.88 1.45 30.96
N SER A 327 27.05 1.21 31.98
CA SER A 327 27.01 2.04 33.18
C SER A 327 28.33 1.96 33.93
N THR A 328 29.02 3.09 34.10
CA THR A 328 30.25 3.13 34.92
C THR A 328 29.98 3.00 36.42
N ARG A 329 28.72 3.13 36.83
CA ARG A 329 28.29 3.03 38.23
C ARG A 329 27.86 1.61 38.60
N TYR A 330 27.21 0.92 37.67
CA TYR A 330 26.53 -0.34 37.95
C TYR A 330 26.99 -1.51 37.08
N ASN A 331 27.83 -1.29 36.07
CA ASN A 331 28.33 -2.33 35.16
C ASN A 331 27.23 -3.14 34.44
N TYR A 332 26.11 -2.53 34.03
CA TYR A 332 25.12 -3.11 33.10
C TYR A 332 25.19 -2.45 31.72
N ALA A 333 24.63 -3.12 30.71
CA ALA A 333 24.48 -2.53 29.38
C ALA A 333 23.40 -1.46 29.36
N ILE A 334 23.76 -0.38 28.68
CA ILE A 334 23.01 0.83 28.53
C ILE A 334 22.62 0.92 27.05
N GLN A 335 21.32 0.86 26.78
CA GLN A 335 20.81 1.03 25.42
C GLN A 335 21.11 2.43 24.90
N GLY A 336 21.52 2.53 23.63
CA GLY A 336 21.48 3.81 22.92
C GLY A 336 20.06 4.36 22.78
N VAL A 337 19.91 5.46 22.06
CA VAL A 337 18.61 6.06 21.74
C VAL A 337 18.47 6.13 20.22
N PRO A 338 17.37 5.61 19.64
CA PRO A 338 17.21 5.55 18.19
C PRO A 338 17.07 6.96 17.61
N GLY A 339 17.33 7.07 16.30
CA GLY A 339 17.08 8.32 15.57
C GLY A 339 15.59 8.55 15.31
N GLY A 340 15.21 9.81 15.10
CA GLY A 340 13.88 10.16 14.61
C GLY A 340 13.68 9.75 13.16
N GLY A 341 12.45 9.38 12.79
CA GLY A 341 12.12 9.05 11.39
C GLY A 341 12.10 10.29 10.49
N GLY A 342 12.48 10.14 9.21
CA GLY A 342 12.37 11.22 8.22
C GLY A 342 10.93 11.46 7.78
N ALA A 343 10.57 12.69 7.43
CA ALA A 343 9.25 13.00 6.86
C ALA A 343 9.22 12.68 5.36
N PRO A 344 8.16 12.08 4.82
CA PRO A 344 6.91 11.69 5.47
C PRO A 344 6.95 10.27 6.08
N PHE A 345 6.38 10.11 7.28
CA PHE A 345 6.06 8.80 7.89
C PHE A 345 7.23 7.79 8.05
N GLY A 346 8.49 8.25 8.07
CA GLY A 346 9.62 7.45 8.54
C GLY A 346 9.46 7.09 10.01
N ARG A 347 9.93 5.89 10.39
CA ARG A 347 9.66 5.33 11.72
C ARG A 347 10.88 5.33 12.63
N VAL A 348 10.62 5.21 13.93
CA VAL A 348 11.62 4.91 14.95
C VAL A 348 11.74 3.39 15.13
N LEU A 349 12.95 2.85 15.04
CA LEU A 349 13.21 1.42 15.17
C LEU A 349 13.60 1.05 16.60
N SER A 350 12.60 0.83 17.47
CA SER A 350 12.81 0.30 18.83
C SER A 350 12.08 -1.01 19.13
N TYR A 351 10.88 -1.26 18.57
CA TYR A 351 9.98 -2.40 18.91
C TYR A 351 9.70 -2.60 20.41
N VAL A 352 9.96 -1.54 21.17
CA VAL A 352 9.88 -1.49 22.61
C VAL A 352 9.00 -0.30 22.95
N PRO A 353 8.10 -0.40 23.96
CA PRO A 353 7.23 0.71 24.34
C PRO A 353 8.04 2.00 24.54
N VAL A 354 7.66 3.05 23.81
CA VAL A 354 8.20 4.40 24.01
C VAL A 354 7.40 5.01 25.17
N ALA A 355 7.97 5.05 26.38
CA ALA A 355 7.28 5.68 27.49
C ALA A 355 7.36 7.21 27.39
N GLN A 356 6.31 7.86 27.87
CA GLN A 356 6.15 9.31 27.75
C GLN A 356 7.18 10.12 28.52
N GLU A 357 7.83 9.56 29.54
CA GLU A 357 8.93 10.13 30.30
C GLU A 357 9.32 9.06 31.33
N VAL A 358 10.54 8.53 31.29
CA VAL A 358 11.00 7.63 32.37
C VAL A 358 11.61 8.48 33.48
N PRO A 359 11.15 8.36 34.74
CA PRO A 359 11.79 9.02 35.86
C PRO A 359 13.08 8.28 36.23
N GLN A 360 14.21 8.97 36.09
CA GLN A 360 15.53 8.74 36.73
C GLN A 360 16.23 7.37 36.62
N PHE A 361 15.59 6.30 36.14
CA PHE A 361 16.23 5.00 35.93
C PHE A 361 15.71 4.38 34.64
N ARG A 362 16.62 3.84 33.81
CA ARG A 362 16.29 2.86 32.76
C ARG A 362 15.85 1.56 33.44
N ALA A 363 14.68 1.61 34.08
CA ALA A 363 14.16 0.53 34.88
C ALA A 363 13.47 -0.48 33.97
N PHE A 364 14.00 -1.70 33.97
CA PHE A 364 13.22 -2.92 33.79
C PHE A 364 12.05 -2.88 34.77
N PHE A 365 10.85 -2.50 34.31
CA PHE A 365 9.62 -2.94 34.95
C PHE A 365 9.09 -4.12 34.13
N GLU A 366 9.04 -5.30 34.75
CA GLU A 366 8.37 -6.50 34.22
C GLU A 366 8.84 -6.98 32.83
N ASN A 367 10.15 -7.15 32.61
CA ASN A 367 10.72 -7.64 31.33
C ASN A 367 10.49 -6.71 30.11
N ASN A 368 10.05 -5.47 30.30
CA ASN A 368 9.88 -4.53 29.20
C ASN A 368 11.03 -3.51 29.18
N TYR A 369 11.75 -3.46 28.05
CA TYR A 369 12.60 -2.32 27.74
C TYR A 369 11.71 -1.07 27.63
N ILE A 370 12.28 0.11 27.87
CA ILE A 370 11.59 1.38 27.65
C ILE A 370 12.57 2.33 26.98
N VAL A 371 12.18 2.85 25.81
CA VAL A 371 12.99 3.84 25.07
C VAL A 371 12.50 5.24 25.38
N ASN A 372 13.43 6.19 25.47
CA ASN A 372 13.13 7.60 25.65
C ASN A 372 12.27 8.16 24.49
N LYS A 373 11.57 9.28 24.73
CA LYS A 373 10.70 9.95 23.74
C LYS A 373 11.46 10.32 22.47
N VAL A 374 11.30 9.49 21.45
CA VAL A 374 11.68 9.71 20.05
C VAL A 374 10.39 9.53 19.25
N SER A 375 10.18 10.32 18.21
CA SER A 375 8.93 10.26 17.44
C SER A 375 9.14 9.76 16.01
N ASP A 376 8.13 9.06 15.51
CA ASP A 376 7.92 8.89 14.07
C ASP A 376 7.71 10.27 13.43
N ALA A 377 7.94 10.34 12.12
CA ALA A 377 7.56 11.52 11.35
C ALA A 377 6.06 11.53 11.06
N THR A 378 5.49 12.74 10.98
CA THR A 378 4.18 12.94 10.36
C THR A 378 4.36 13.17 8.86
N LEU A 379 3.32 13.64 8.17
CA LEU A 379 3.40 13.98 6.76
C LEU A 379 4.50 15.02 6.49
N THR A 380 4.53 16.12 7.23
CA THR A 380 5.46 17.24 6.98
C THR A 380 6.47 17.47 8.09
N VAL A 381 6.23 16.93 9.29
CA VAL A 381 7.10 17.16 10.45
C VAL A 381 8.01 15.95 10.65
N PRO A 382 9.35 16.12 10.60
CA PRO A 382 10.27 15.03 10.86
C PRO A 382 10.22 14.57 12.30
N GLY A 383 10.52 13.29 12.49
CA GLY A 383 10.63 12.64 13.77
C GLY A 383 11.70 13.30 14.64
N GLN A 384 11.34 13.56 15.90
CA GLN A 384 12.26 14.14 16.85
C GLN A 384 13.13 13.06 17.49
N GLY A 385 14.45 13.11 17.27
CA GLY A 385 15.46 12.47 18.10
C GLY A 385 15.42 12.97 19.55
N TYR A 386 16.09 12.22 20.42
CA TYR A 386 16.11 12.45 21.86
C TYR A 386 16.97 13.64 22.26
N ARG A 387 16.49 14.42 23.23
CA ARG A 387 17.09 15.70 23.63
C ARG A 387 17.28 15.95 25.13
N LYS A 388 16.90 15.01 26.00
CA LYS A 388 16.97 15.25 27.44
C LYS A 388 18.35 14.91 27.98
N GLN A 389 19.02 15.84 28.63
CA GLN A 389 20.31 15.59 29.29
C GLN A 389 20.09 15.70 30.80
N ASP A 390 19.70 14.60 31.44
CA ASP A 390 19.50 14.59 32.89
C ASP A 390 20.84 14.45 33.63
N LYS A 391 20.91 15.09 34.80
CA LYS A 391 22.07 15.21 35.70
C LYS A 391 22.58 13.89 36.29
N ASP A 392 21.80 12.81 36.22
CA ASP A 392 22.12 11.55 36.90
C ASP A 392 22.72 10.47 35.97
N GLU A 393 22.40 10.48 34.66
CA GLU A 393 22.95 9.57 33.63
C GLU A 393 22.72 10.15 32.22
N GLY A 394 23.38 11.27 31.87
CA GLY A 394 23.13 11.95 30.60
C GLY A 394 23.26 10.99 29.41
N THR A 395 22.18 10.74 28.65
CA THR A 395 22.30 9.93 27.43
C THR A 395 22.63 10.86 26.26
N PRO A 396 23.41 10.43 25.26
CA PRO A 396 23.76 11.30 24.14
C PRO A 396 22.50 11.72 23.36
N LEU A 397 22.58 12.81 22.61
CA LEU A 397 21.45 13.28 21.79
C LEU A 397 21.37 12.46 20.50
N SER A 398 20.19 11.92 20.19
CA SER A 398 19.99 11.23 18.91
C SER A 398 19.59 12.19 17.80
N GLY A 399 19.79 11.77 16.56
CA GLY A 399 19.49 12.57 15.38
C GLY A 399 17.98 12.77 15.17
N TYR A 400 17.61 13.98 14.76
CA TYR A 400 16.33 14.28 14.12
C TYR A 400 16.27 13.66 12.72
N GLY A 401 15.07 13.27 12.28
CA GLY A 401 14.83 12.99 10.87
C GLY A 401 14.86 14.26 10.01
N GLY A 402 14.99 14.08 8.69
CA GLY A 402 14.95 15.15 7.70
C GLY A 402 13.53 15.50 7.26
N VAL A 403 13.32 16.75 6.84
CA VAL A 403 12.11 17.19 6.11
C VAL A 403 12.10 16.60 4.69
N TRP A 404 11.07 16.84 3.89
CA TRP A 404 11.04 16.43 2.47
C TRP A 404 12.28 16.92 1.72
N GLY A 405 12.97 15.99 1.06
CA GLY A 405 14.23 16.23 0.37
C GLY A 405 15.40 16.59 1.27
N GLY A 406 15.25 16.53 2.60
CA GLY A 406 16.25 16.92 3.58
C GLY A 406 16.97 15.72 4.22
N VAL A 407 18.24 15.90 4.56
CA VAL A 407 19.01 14.94 5.35
C VAL A 407 18.69 15.14 6.83
N GLY A 408 18.52 14.04 7.57
CA GLY A 408 18.42 14.06 9.02
C GLY A 408 19.69 14.61 9.70
N THR A 409 19.77 14.49 11.02
CA THR A 409 20.96 14.90 11.77
C THR A 409 21.70 13.70 12.35
N ALA A 410 23.00 13.85 12.54
CA ALA A 410 23.80 12.86 13.25
C ALA A 410 23.43 12.84 14.74
N ALA A 411 23.63 11.69 15.37
CA ALA A 411 23.71 11.64 16.83
C ALA A 411 25.03 12.27 17.30
N VAL A 412 25.08 12.69 18.55
CA VAL A 412 26.33 13.16 19.19
C VAL A 412 26.95 12.06 20.02
N SER A 413 28.28 11.98 20.01
CA SER A 413 29.07 11.22 20.99
C SER A 413 29.73 12.21 21.95
N SER A 414 29.41 12.11 23.23
CA SER A 414 30.07 12.85 24.30
C SER A 414 30.09 11.96 25.53
N ASP A 415 31.26 11.73 26.12
CA ASP A 415 31.37 10.97 27.38
C ASP A 415 30.50 11.65 28.43
N THR A 416 29.46 10.94 28.87
CA THR A 416 28.53 11.44 29.87
C THR A 416 28.80 10.76 31.20
N TYR A 417 28.58 11.50 32.28
CA TYR A 417 28.76 10.99 33.63
C TYR A 417 27.90 9.73 33.84
N GLY A 418 28.52 8.61 34.24
CA GLY A 418 27.82 7.34 34.41
C GLY A 418 27.81 6.42 33.18
N TRP A 419 28.33 6.85 32.02
CA TRP A 419 28.27 6.12 30.75
C TRP A 419 29.67 5.97 30.14
N LYS A 420 30.07 4.74 29.80
CA LYS A 420 31.25 4.49 28.95
C LYS A 420 30.84 3.84 27.63
N TYR A 421 31.32 4.40 26.52
CA TYR A 421 31.06 3.85 25.20
C TYR A 421 31.78 2.53 24.97
N HIS A 422 31.09 1.59 24.32
CA HIS A 422 31.61 0.28 23.97
C HIS A 422 32.37 0.27 22.63
N GLY A 423 33.17 1.32 22.37
CA GLY A 423 33.90 1.47 21.11
C GLY A 423 33.00 1.63 19.88
N THR A 424 31.81 2.19 20.06
CA THR A 424 30.82 2.39 18.98
C THR A 424 30.69 3.86 18.63
N GLU A 425 30.72 4.17 17.34
CA GLU A 425 30.56 5.53 16.83
C GLU A 425 29.10 6.00 16.90
N ALA A 426 28.92 7.32 16.91
CA ALA A 426 27.60 7.92 16.80
C ALA A 426 27.03 7.72 15.40
N GLY A 427 25.74 7.40 15.30
CA GLY A 427 25.08 7.21 14.03
C GLY A 427 25.06 8.49 13.21
N LEU A 428 25.38 8.36 11.93
CA LEU A 428 25.19 9.39 10.91
C LEU A 428 23.72 9.43 10.48
N PRO A 429 23.23 10.56 9.93
CA PRO A 429 21.92 10.56 9.30
C PRO A 429 21.91 9.61 8.10
N GLY A 430 20.71 9.16 7.72
CA GLY A 430 20.57 8.40 6.49
C GLY A 430 21.04 9.21 5.28
N PRO A 431 21.58 8.54 4.26
CA PRO A 431 22.09 9.25 3.11
C PRO A 431 20.95 9.99 2.40
N GLY A 432 21.30 11.14 1.85
CA GLY A 432 20.45 11.88 0.93
C GLY A 432 20.33 11.16 -0.42
N GLY A 433 19.59 11.78 -1.33
CA GLY A 433 19.62 11.37 -2.73
C GLY A 433 18.73 12.23 -3.61
N PRO A 434 18.75 11.96 -4.93
CA PRO A 434 17.87 12.62 -5.88
C PRO A 434 16.40 12.24 -5.64
N ALA A 435 15.50 13.17 -5.92
CA ALA A 435 14.05 12.97 -5.90
C ALA A 435 13.55 12.21 -7.12
N ILE A 436 14.27 12.33 -8.23
CA ILE A 436 13.98 11.73 -9.52
C ILE A 436 15.15 10.80 -9.87
N ILE A 437 14.86 9.52 -10.09
CA ILE A 437 15.86 8.50 -10.45
C ILE A 437 15.48 7.78 -11.74
N GLY A 438 16.43 7.01 -12.28
CA GLY A 438 16.22 6.17 -13.46
C GLY A 438 16.76 6.79 -14.75
N ALA A 439 16.05 6.55 -15.85
CA ALA A 439 16.41 7.07 -17.17
C ALA A 439 16.33 8.61 -17.22
N PRO A 440 17.13 9.26 -18.08
CA PRO A 440 17.04 10.70 -18.27
C PRO A 440 15.68 11.08 -18.85
N LEU A 441 15.15 12.21 -18.38
CA LEU A 441 13.95 12.84 -18.93
C LEU A 441 14.23 13.37 -20.34
N LEU A 442 13.23 13.30 -21.21
CA LEU A 442 13.27 13.96 -22.52
C LEU A 442 13.27 15.48 -22.38
N SER A 443 12.45 15.98 -21.47
CA SER A 443 12.48 17.38 -21.04
C SER A 443 12.01 17.54 -19.60
N LEU A 444 12.49 18.58 -18.94
CA LEU A 444 12.08 18.99 -17.60
C LEU A 444 11.74 20.49 -17.64
N GLN A 445 10.54 20.84 -17.21
CA GLN A 445 10.11 22.21 -17.01
C GLN A 445 9.60 22.40 -15.59
N ILE A 446 10.01 23.49 -14.95
CA ILE A 446 9.56 23.88 -13.62
C ILE A 446 8.95 25.27 -13.74
N ILE A 447 7.65 25.39 -13.49
CA ILE A 447 6.87 26.60 -13.70
C ILE A 447 5.96 26.87 -12.50
N ASN A 448 5.47 28.11 -12.40
CA ASN A 448 4.49 28.54 -11.39
C ASN A 448 4.87 28.19 -9.94
N GLY A 449 6.17 28.23 -9.63
CA GLY A 449 6.67 27.92 -8.28
C GLY A 449 6.84 26.44 -7.99
N GLY A 450 6.80 25.57 -9.02
CA GLY A 450 7.10 24.14 -8.87
C GLY A 450 8.48 23.88 -8.24
N GLN A 451 8.63 22.76 -7.54
CA GLN A 451 9.87 22.45 -6.80
C GLN A 451 10.30 21.00 -6.96
N ILE A 452 11.63 20.81 -6.98
CA ILE A 452 12.26 19.50 -6.77
C ILE A 452 13.00 19.58 -5.42
N LEU A 453 12.58 18.77 -4.44
CA LEU A 453 13.21 18.73 -3.12
C LEU A 453 14.07 17.49 -3.00
N GLN A 454 15.38 17.68 -2.96
CA GLN A 454 16.37 16.61 -2.90
C GLN A 454 17.65 17.09 -2.22
N THR A 455 18.47 16.13 -1.79
CA THR A 455 19.83 16.38 -1.29
C THR A 455 20.81 15.67 -2.21
N LEU A 456 21.66 16.45 -2.85
CA LEU A 456 22.70 15.99 -3.77
C LEU A 456 24.02 15.75 -3.04
#